data_AF-A0A5C8DMI3-F1
#
_entry.id   AF-A0A5C8DMI3-F1
#
_cell.length_a   1.000
_cell.length_b   1.000
_cell.length_c   1.000
_cell.angle_alpha   90.00
_cell.angle_beta   90.00
_cell.angle_gamma   90.00
#
_symmetry.space_group_name_H-M   'P 1'
#
loop_
_entity.id
_entity.type
_entity.pdbx_description
1 polymer ?
#
loop_
_entity_poly.entity_id
_entity_poly.type
_entity_poly.pdbx_seq_one_letter_code
_entity_poly.pdbx_strand_id
1 'polypeptide(L)'
;MTTPSNSDSAFNKISETIPFPDLARVSEVNGTMLNETSKFNAQLGTAMQNIGKEWSEFVGMRLREDIQLFRTIHDCRSVQDLQRAYAQFWQTAFTQYGEEAQRLMRMTQGTVEDAARTAQATSDVLIHTDKAA
;
A
#
# COMPACT_ATOMS: atom_id res chain seq x y z
N MET A 1 -7.22 38.12 -67.66
CA MET A 1 -7.15 36.68 -67.38
C MET A 1 -6.89 36.50 -65.90
N THR A 2 -7.87 35.97 -65.17
CA THR A 2 -7.84 35.76 -63.71
C THR A 2 -7.06 34.49 -63.38
N THR A 3 -6.07 34.61 -62.51
CA THR A 3 -5.34 33.51 -61.89
C THR A 3 -6.26 32.71 -60.95
N PRO A 4 -6.23 31.36 -60.94
CA PRO A 4 -6.99 30.58 -59.98
C PRO A 4 -6.26 30.54 -58.62
N SER A 5 -7.02 30.83 -57.57
CA SER A 5 -6.62 30.81 -56.16
C SER A 5 -6.28 29.38 -55.72
N ASN A 6 -5.07 29.20 -55.20
CA ASN A 6 -4.50 27.92 -54.76
C ASN A 6 -4.86 27.62 -53.27
N SER A 7 -6.09 27.92 -52.87
CA SER A 7 -6.53 27.89 -51.45
C SER A 7 -7.01 26.53 -50.95
N ASP A 8 -7.35 25.59 -51.84
CA ASP A 8 -8.00 24.32 -51.46
C ASP A 8 -7.02 23.22 -51.04
N SER A 9 -5.72 23.41 -51.30
CA SER A 9 -4.66 22.42 -50.98
C SER A 9 -4.07 22.58 -49.58
N ALA A 10 -4.13 23.79 -49.01
CA ALA A 10 -3.59 24.06 -47.68
C ALA A 10 -4.47 23.46 -46.58
N PHE A 11 -5.80 23.58 -46.68
CA PHE A 11 -6.72 23.05 -45.68
C PHE A 11 -6.76 21.52 -45.64
N ASN A 12 -6.73 20.84 -46.80
CA ASN A 12 -6.71 19.37 -46.86
C ASN A 12 -5.42 18.77 -46.28
N LYS A 13 -4.27 19.43 -46.48
CA LYS A 13 -2.97 18.94 -45.99
C LYS A 13 -2.84 19.07 -44.46
N ILE A 14 -3.52 20.04 -43.86
CA ILE A 14 -3.55 20.22 -42.40
C ILE A 14 -4.49 19.18 -41.77
N SER A 15 -5.61 18.82 -42.42
CA SER A 15 -6.52 17.77 -41.95
C SER A 15 -5.91 16.36 -41.91
N GLU A 16 -4.95 16.06 -42.79
CA GLU A 16 -4.20 14.78 -42.78
C GLU A 16 -3.08 14.71 -41.72
N THR A 17 -2.68 15.85 -41.14
CA THR A 17 -1.47 15.93 -40.29
C THR A 17 -1.78 16.28 -38.82
N ILE A 18 -3.04 16.48 -38.44
CA ILE A 18 -3.41 16.62 -37.03
C ILE A 18 -3.76 15.22 -36.53
N PRO A 19 -2.91 14.57 -35.70
CA PRO A 19 -3.26 13.30 -35.09
C PRO A 19 -4.38 13.59 -34.10
N PHE A 20 -5.63 13.41 -34.52
CA PHE A 20 -6.73 13.42 -33.57
C PHE A 20 -6.50 12.24 -32.62
N PRO A 21 -6.39 12.47 -31.30
CA PRO A 21 -6.22 11.37 -30.36
C PRO A 21 -7.44 10.45 -30.47
N ASP A 22 -7.18 9.15 -30.66
CA ASP A 22 -8.22 8.13 -30.67
C ASP A 22 -8.93 8.13 -29.31
N LEU A 23 -10.12 8.73 -29.27
CA LEU A 23 -10.89 8.95 -28.05
C LEU A 23 -11.29 7.62 -27.38
N ALA A 24 -11.43 6.53 -28.14
CA ALA A 24 -11.73 5.22 -27.59
C ALA A 24 -10.52 4.67 -26.82
N ARG A 25 -9.31 4.82 -27.38
CA ARG A 25 -8.05 4.46 -26.70
C ARG A 25 -7.79 5.33 -25.47
N VAL A 26 -8.02 6.63 -25.56
CA VAL A 26 -7.90 7.53 -24.40
C VAL A 26 -8.89 7.12 -23.30
N SER A 27 -10.13 6.76 -23.66
CA SER A 27 -11.15 6.28 -22.72
C SER A 27 -10.76 4.94 -22.07
N GLU A 28 -10.19 4.00 -22.82
CA GLU A 28 -9.78 2.68 -22.32
C GLU A 28 -8.57 2.76 -21.38
N VAL A 29 -7.57 3.58 -21.72
CA VAL A 29 -6.42 3.86 -20.86
C VAL A 29 -6.88 4.55 -19.58
N ASN A 30 -7.81 5.51 -19.67
CA ASN A 30 -8.33 6.21 -18.50
C ASN A 30 -9.16 5.26 -17.59
N GLY A 31 -9.97 4.38 -18.18
CA GLY A 31 -10.73 3.37 -17.43
C GLY A 31 -9.83 2.36 -16.72
N THR A 32 -8.78 1.89 -17.39
CA THR A 32 -7.80 0.96 -16.82
C THR A 32 -7.00 1.61 -15.70
N MET A 33 -6.51 2.84 -15.91
CA MET A 33 -5.78 3.60 -14.89
C MET A 33 -6.63 3.82 -13.63
N LEU A 34 -7.90 4.20 -13.78
CA LEU A 34 -8.82 4.39 -12.65
C LEU A 34 -9.08 3.09 -11.89
N ASN A 35 -9.26 1.98 -12.60
CA ASN A 35 -9.45 0.66 -12.00
C ASN A 35 -8.23 0.21 -11.19
N GLU A 36 -7.02 0.31 -11.74
CA GLU A 36 -5.80 -0.07 -11.04
C GLU A 36 -5.51 0.84 -9.83
N THR A 37 -5.77 2.15 -9.96
CA THR A 37 -5.69 3.09 -8.83
C THR A 37 -6.68 2.73 -7.73
N SER A 38 -7.91 2.34 -8.09
CA SER A 38 -8.92 1.89 -7.13
C SER A 38 -8.48 0.61 -6.40
N LYS A 39 -7.91 -0.36 -7.12
CA LYS A 39 -7.37 -1.59 -6.51
C LYS A 39 -6.23 -1.30 -5.55
N PHE A 40 -5.28 -0.45 -5.96
CA PHE A 40 -4.19 -0.03 -5.10
C PHE A 40 -4.70 0.66 -3.82
N ASN A 41 -5.64 1.59 -3.94
CA ASN A 41 -6.26 2.25 -2.77
C ASN A 41 -6.95 1.26 -1.84
N ALA A 42 -7.67 0.28 -2.38
CA ALA A 42 -8.33 -0.77 -1.59
C ALA A 42 -7.32 -1.68 -0.87
N GLN A 43 -6.24 -2.06 -1.55
CA GLN A 43 -5.15 -2.85 -0.96
C GLN A 43 -4.46 -2.08 0.17
N LEU A 44 -4.10 -0.81 -0.06
CA LEU A 44 -3.47 0.03 0.95
C LEU A 44 -4.38 0.25 2.16
N GLY A 45 -5.67 0.49 1.92
CA GLY A 45 -6.67 0.62 3.00
C GLY A 45 -6.77 -0.65 3.84
N THR A 46 -6.81 -1.81 3.20
CA THR A 46 -6.85 -3.12 3.87
C THR A 46 -5.58 -3.37 4.69
N ALA A 47 -4.41 -3.07 4.13
CA ALA A 47 -3.13 -3.20 4.81
C ALA A 47 -3.07 -2.32 6.08
N MET A 48 -3.51 -1.06 5.97
CA MET A 48 -3.55 -0.14 7.11
C MET A 48 -4.51 -0.62 8.20
N GLN A 49 -5.68 -1.15 7.83
CA GLN A 49 -6.62 -1.75 8.78
C GLN A 49 -6.01 -2.95 9.51
N ASN A 50 -5.30 -3.82 8.78
CA ASN A 50 -4.64 -4.98 9.37
C ASN A 50 -3.53 -4.56 10.34
N ILE A 51 -2.68 -3.60 9.96
CA ILE A 51 -1.63 -3.04 10.83
C ILE A 51 -2.26 -2.41 12.07
N GLY A 52 -3.33 -1.62 11.91
CA GLY A 52 -4.04 -1.00 13.03
C GLY A 52 -4.64 -2.03 14.00
N LYS A 53 -5.18 -3.13 13.46
CA LYS A 53 -5.69 -4.25 14.27
C LYS A 53 -4.56 -4.90 15.07
N GLU A 54 -3.47 -5.32 14.42
CA GLU A 54 -2.32 -5.94 15.07
C GLU A 54 -1.76 -5.04 16.19
N TRP A 55 -1.57 -3.75 15.90
CA TRP A 55 -1.14 -2.77 16.89
C TRP A 55 -2.07 -2.70 18.11
N SER A 56 -3.38 -2.66 17.87
CA SER A 56 -4.36 -2.61 18.97
C SER A 56 -4.35 -3.88 19.83
N GLU A 57 -4.16 -5.05 19.21
CA GLU A 57 -4.06 -6.33 19.90
C GLU A 57 -2.77 -6.39 20.75
N PHE A 58 -1.65 -5.91 20.20
CA PHE A 58 -0.39 -5.80 20.91
C PHE A 58 -0.48 -4.87 22.11
N VAL A 59 -1.02 -3.66 21.95
CA VAL A 59 -1.20 -2.71 23.06
C VAL A 59 -2.12 -3.31 24.15
N GLY A 60 -3.21 -3.97 23.74
CA GLY A 60 -4.12 -4.63 24.68
C GLY A 60 -3.48 -5.80 25.43
N MET A 61 -2.60 -6.56 24.76
CA MET A 61 -1.76 -7.58 25.40
C MET A 61 -0.76 -6.94 26.37
N ARG A 62 -0.11 -5.84 25.97
CA ARG A 62 0.84 -5.17 26.85
C ARG A 62 0.19 -4.68 28.14
N LEU A 63 -0.90 -3.92 28.03
CA LEU A 63 -1.62 -3.42 29.19
C LEU A 63 -2.03 -4.53 30.18
N ARG A 64 -2.36 -5.73 29.68
CA ARG A 64 -2.67 -6.88 30.55
C ARG A 64 -1.48 -7.35 31.38
N GLU A 65 -0.28 -7.49 30.82
CA GLU A 65 0.85 -7.88 31.68
C GLU A 65 1.28 -6.74 32.61
N ASP A 66 1.06 -5.46 32.25
CA ASP A 66 1.35 -4.35 33.17
C ASP A 66 0.47 -4.45 34.43
N ILE A 67 -0.83 -4.71 34.23
CA ILE A 67 -1.76 -4.98 35.32
C ILE A 67 -1.34 -6.24 36.11
N GLN A 68 -0.90 -7.28 35.42
CA GLN A 68 -0.45 -8.52 36.06
C GLN A 68 0.81 -8.28 36.92
N LEU A 69 1.76 -7.49 36.44
CA LEU A 69 2.94 -7.09 37.21
C LEU A 69 2.53 -6.39 38.51
N PHE A 70 1.60 -5.43 38.45
CA PHE A 70 1.15 -4.75 39.67
C PHE A 70 0.51 -5.69 40.68
N ARG A 71 -0.28 -6.67 40.21
CA ARG A 71 -0.83 -7.72 41.09
C ARG A 71 0.28 -8.57 41.70
N THR A 72 1.25 -9.01 40.90
CA THR A 72 2.39 -9.80 41.40
C THR A 72 3.22 -9.02 42.41
N ILE A 73 3.51 -7.74 42.16
CA ILE A 73 4.26 -6.87 43.07
C ILE A 73 3.52 -6.70 44.40
N HIS A 74 2.19 -6.51 44.35
CA HIS A 74 1.37 -6.37 45.56
C HIS A 74 1.47 -7.61 46.48
N ASP A 75 1.63 -8.79 45.90
CA ASP A 75 1.70 -10.04 46.64
C ASP A 75 3.13 -10.40 47.10
N CYS A 76 4.16 -9.68 46.65
CA CYS A 76 5.54 -9.91 47.05
C CYS A 76 5.75 -9.64 48.55
N ARG A 77 6.49 -10.53 49.22
CA ARG A 77 6.82 -10.41 50.65
C ARG A 77 8.30 -10.15 50.92
N SER A 78 9.11 -10.16 49.87
CA SER A 78 10.55 -9.91 49.95
C SER A 78 11.07 -9.16 48.73
N VAL A 79 12.27 -8.58 48.86
CA VAL A 79 12.97 -7.94 47.75
C VAL A 79 13.32 -8.96 46.66
N GLN A 80 13.61 -10.20 47.05
CA GLN A 80 13.92 -11.29 46.13
C GLN A 80 12.70 -11.66 45.28
N ASP A 81 11.49 -11.65 45.87
CA ASP A 81 10.25 -11.88 45.10
C ASP A 81 10.02 -10.77 44.08
N LEU A 82 10.24 -9.52 44.51
CA LEU A 82 10.13 -8.35 43.63
C LEU A 82 11.12 -8.41 42.47
N GLN A 83 12.39 -8.76 42.74
CA GLN A 83 13.41 -8.93 41.70
C GLN A 83 13.02 -9.99 40.68
N ARG A 84 12.49 -11.14 41.13
CA ARG A 84 12.01 -12.20 40.23
C ARG A 84 10.82 -11.75 39.39
N ALA A 85 9.86 -11.04 39.98
CA ALA A 85 8.71 -10.51 39.26
C ALA A 85 9.13 -9.54 38.14
N TYR A 86 10.05 -8.61 38.43
CA TYR A 86 10.58 -7.70 37.41
C TYR A 86 11.40 -8.41 36.33
N ALA A 87 12.26 -9.36 36.71
CA ALA A 87 13.05 -10.12 35.75
C ALA A 87 12.15 -10.88 34.78
N GLN A 88 11.11 -11.54 35.28
CA GLN A 88 10.11 -12.24 34.46
C GLN A 88 9.36 -11.28 33.54
N PHE A 89 8.88 -10.15 34.07
CA PHE A 89 8.18 -9.15 33.28
C PHE A 89 9.02 -8.62 32.12
N TRP A 90 10.27 -8.23 32.38
CA TRP A 90 11.14 -7.71 31.33
C TRP A 90 11.54 -8.78 30.32
N GLN A 91 11.81 -10.00 30.76
CA GLN A 91 12.07 -11.13 29.87
C GLN A 91 10.90 -11.32 28.90
N THR A 92 9.68 -11.36 29.42
CA THR A 92 8.45 -11.48 28.63
C THR A 92 8.27 -10.29 27.68
N ALA A 93 8.48 -9.06 28.17
CA ALA A 93 8.35 -7.86 27.36
C ALA A 93 9.32 -7.88 26.17
N PHE A 94 10.60 -8.23 26.38
CA PHE A 94 11.57 -8.30 25.29
C PHE A 94 11.15 -9.31 24.21
N THR A 95 10.68 -10.50 24.61
CA THR A 95 10.15 -11.49 23.66
C THR A 95 8.95 -10.94 22.90
N GLN A 96 7.96 -10.39 23.60
CA GLN A 96 6.74 -9.86 22.99
C GLN A 96 7.03 -8.74 21.98
N TYR A 97 7.86 -7.74 22.34
CA TYR A 97 8.24 -6.67 21.42
C TYR A 97 9.03 -7.18 20.22
N GLY A 98 9.93 -8.14 20.42
CA GLY A 98 10.72 -8.73 19.33
C GLY A 98 9.85 -9.47 18.33
N GLU A 99 8.93 -10.31 18.81
CA GLU A 99 7.96 -11.02 17.97
C GLU A 99 7.03 -10.07 17.24
N GLU A 100 6.57 -9.02 17.92
CA GLU A 100 5.69 -8.01 17.33
C GLU A 100 6.38 -7.25 16.21
N ALA A 101 7.62 -6.81 16.42
CA ALA A 101 8.41 -6.16 15.39
C ALA A 101 8.55 -7.05 14.16
N GLN A 102 8.79 -8.35 14.36
CA GLN A 102 8.85 -9.31 13.25
C GLN A 102 7.51 -9.48 12.53
N ARG A 103 6.38 -9.51 13.25
CA ARG A 103 5.04 -9.57 12.63
C ARG A 103 4.76 -8.32 11.79
N LEU A 104 4.98 -7.13 12.35
CA LEU A 104 4.78 -5.87 11.62
C LEU A 104 5.68 -5.76 10.38
N MET A 105 6.94 -6.21 10.47
CA MET A 105 7.83 -6.27 9.31
C MET A 105 7.28 -7.17 8.20
N ARG A 106 6.79 -8.37 8.53
CA ARG A 106 6.19 -9.30 7.56
C ARG A 106 4.93 -8.71 6.90
N MET A 107 4.07 -8.06 7.69
CA MET A 107 2.87 -7.40 7.18
C MET A 107 3.20 -6.27 6.21
N THR A 108 4.22 -5.48 6.54
CA THR A 108 4.68 -4.38 5.69
C THR A 108 5.32 -4.90 4.40
N GLN A 109 6.17 -5.93 4.49
CA GLN A 109 6.77 -6.58 3.31
C GLN A 109 5.71 -7.13 2.37
N GLY A 110 4.72 -7.87 2.89
CA GLY A 110 3.61 -8.39 2.08
C GLY A 110 2.84 -7.26 1.38
N THR A 111 2.60 -6.15 2.07
CA THR A 111 1.94 -4.97 1.48
C THR A 111 2.76 -4.36 0.34
N VAL A 112 4.09 -4.27 0.49
CA VAL A 112 4.99 -3.75 -0.55
C VAL A 112 5.05 -4.68 -1.76
N GLU A 113 5.11 -6.00 -1.53
CA GLU A 113 5.08 -6.99 -2.62
C GLU A 113 3.76 -6.96 -3.39
N ASP A 114 2.63 -6.81 -2.70
CA ASP A 114 1.30 -6.66 -3.30
C ASP A 114 1.20 -5.37 -4.14
N ALA A 115 1.73 -4.26 -3.61
CA ALA A 115 1.80 -3.00 -4.34
C ALA A 115 2.67 -3.10 -5.60
N ALA A 116 3.84 -3.76 -5.50
CA ALA A 116 4.75 -3.96 -6.62
C ALA A 116 4.12 -4.83 -7.72
N ARG A 117 3.38 -5.89 -7.36
CA ARG A 117 2.65 -6.73 -8.32
C ARG A 117 1.56 -5.96 -9.06
N THR A 118 0.81 -5.13 -8.35
CA THR A 118 -0.23 -4.27 -8.96
C THR A 118 0.38 -3.25 -9.92
N ALA A 119 1.53 -2.67 -9.56
CA ALA A 119 2.28 -1.76 -10.43
C ALA A 119 2.82 -2.46 -11.70
N GLN A 120 3.36 -3.68 -11.57
CA GLN A 120 3.82 -4.49 -12.71
C GLN A 120 2.68 -4.84 -13.67
N ALA A 121 1.53 -5.29 -13.13
CA ALA A 121 0.35 -5.58 -13.94
C ALA A 121 -0.13 -4.35 -14.73
N THR A 122 -0.03 -3.17 -14.12
CA THR A 122 -0.37 -1.89 -14.79
C THR A 122 0.62 -1.57 -15.92
N SER A 123 1.93 -1.81 -15.70
CA SER A 123 2.97 -1.62 -16.72
C SER A 123 2.80 -2.55 -17.92
N ASP A 124 2.47 -3.82 -17.69
CA ASP A 124 2.30 -4.81 -18.76
C ASP A 124 1.12 -4.48 -19.67
N VAL A 125 0.01 -3.96 -19.12
CA VAL A 125 -1.13 -3.49 -19.92
C VAL A 125 -0.74 -2.31 -20.81
N LEU A 126 0.01 -1.33 -20.28
CA LEU A 126 0.48 -0.18 -21.04
C LEU A 126 1.41 -0.59 -22.20
N ILE A 127 2.33 -1.54 -21.96
CA ILE A 127 3.28 -2.02 -22.98
C ILE A 127 2.57 -2.84 -24.06
N HIS A 128 1.55 -3.64 -23.71
CA HIS A 128 0.83 -4.42 -24.72
C HIS A 128 -0.05 -3.57 -25.65
N THR A 129 -0.50 -2.40 -25.18
CA THR A 129 -1.28 -1.46 -26.00
C THR A 129 -0.40 -0.72 -27.01
N ASP A 130 0.90 -0.57 -26.72
CA ASP A 130 1.88 0.07 -27.61
C ASP A 130 2.28 -0.82 -28.80
N LYS A 131 2.35 -2.15 -28.59
CA LYS A 131 2.69 -3.13 -29.64
C LYS A 131 1.58 -3.42 -30.67
N ALA A 132 0.36 -2.93 -30.46
CA ALA A 132 -0.77 -3.09 -31.37
C ALA A 132 -1.00 -1.88 -32.29
N ALA A 133 -0.15 -0.84 -32.18
CA ALA A 133 -0.07 0.30 -33.11
C ALA A 133 1.00 0.04 -34.20
#